data_AF-A0A093PJ28-F1
#
_entry.id   AF-A0A093PJ28-F1
#
_cell.length_a   1.000
_cell.length_b   1.000
_cell.length_c   1.000
_cell.angle_alpha   90.00
_cell.angle_beta   90.00
_cell.angle_gamma   90.00
#
_symmetry.space_group_name_H-M   'P 1'
#
loop_
_entity.id
_entity.type
_entity.pdbx_description
1 polymer ?
#
loop_
_entity_poly.entity_id
_entity_poly.type
_entity_poly.pdbx_seq_one_letter_code
_entity_poly.pdbx_strand_id
1 'polypeptide(L)' 'ESLQDKASCSICLELFQDPVSIHCGHSFCQACITQNWE' A
#
# COMPACT_ATOMS: atom_id res chain seq x y z
N GLU A 1 -5.83 20.25 -5.08
CA GLU A 1 -5.02 19.11 -4.61
C GLU A 1 -5.98 17.96 -4.34
N SER A 2 -5.95 16.89 -5.13
CA SER A 2 -6.93 15.81 -5.05
C SER A 2 -6.46 14.79 -4.01
N LEU A 3 -7.21 14.61 -2.93
CA LEU A 3 -6.91 13.75 -1.77
C LEU A 3 -6.80 12.24 -2.09
N GLN A 4 -6.94 11.85 -3.35
CA GLN A 4 -7.08 10.46 -3.79
C GLN A 4 -5.77 9.66 -3.74
N ASP A 5 -4.62 10.33 -3.62
CA ASP A 5 -3.29 9.69 -3.62
C ASP A 5 -2.94 8.96 -2.31
N LYS A 6 -3.72 9.17 -1.23
CA LYS A 6 -3.41 8.58 0.08
C LYS A 6 -3.96 7.18 0.31
N ALA A 7 -4.74 6.64 -0.62
CA ALA A 7 -5.41 5.34 -0.48
C ALA A 7 -4.96 4.30 -1.53
N SER A 8 -3.88 4.57 -2.28
CA SER A 8 -3.35 3.67 -3.30
C SER A 8 -2.03 3.03 -2.85
N CYS A 9 -1.85 1.76 -3.22
CA CYS A 9 -0.62 1.04 -2.98
C CYS A 9 0.47 1.46 -3.96
N SER A 10 1.63 1.88 -3.48
CA SER A 10 2.75 2.26 -4.35
C SER A 10 3.39 1.09 -5.11
N ILE A 11 2.97 -0.15 -4.85
CA ILE A 11 3.47 -1.37 -5.51
C ILE A 11 2.58 -1.74 -6.70
N CYS A 12 1.27 -1.91 -6.47
CA CYS A 12 0.32 -2.24 -7.54
C CYS A 12 -0.39 -1.03 -8.15
N LEU A 13 -0.22 0.17 -7.59
CA LEU A 13 -0.88 1.42 -7.97
C LEU A 13 -2.42 1.37 -7.92
N GLU A 14 -2.98 0.35 -7.26
CA GLU A 14 -4.42 0.19 -7.04
C GLU A 14 -4.83 0.63 -5.62
N LEU A 15 -6.14 0.74 -5.40
CA LEU A 15 -6.69 0.94 -4.05
C LEU A 15 -6.21 -0.16 -3.11
N PHE A 16 -5.89 0.22 -1.87
CA PHE A 16 -5.44 -0.75 -0.87
C PHE A 16 -6.45 -1.88 -0.67
N GLN A 17 -6.04 -3.10 -1.00
CA GLN A 17 -6.75 -4.32 -0.66
C GLN A 17 -6.04 -4.96 0.53
N ASP A 18 -6.66 -4.87 1.70
CA ASP A 18 -6.09 -5.27 2.99
C ASP A 18 -4.78 -4.50 3.31
N PRO A 19 -4.88 -3.19 3.65
CA PRO A 19 -3.71 -2.36 3.93
C PRO A 19 -2.99 -2.83 5.20
N VAL A 20 -1.73 -3.21 5.03
CA VAL A 20 -0.79 -3.44 6.13
C VAL A 20 0.04 -2.18 6.32
N SER A 21 -0.04 -1.57 7.49
CA SER A 21 0.77 -0.42 7.86
C SER A 21 2.12 -0.88 8.40
N ILE A 22 3.21 -0.40 7.80
CA ILE A 22 4.56 -0.64 8.30
C ILE A 22 5.01 0.47 9.24
N HIS A 23 6.07 0.18 10.00
CA HIS A 23 6.62 1.01 11.07
C HIS A 23 6.97 2.45 10.63
N CYS A 24 7.22 2.69 9.34
CA CYS A 24 7.50 4.02 8.80
C CYS A 24 6.24 4.83 8.45
N GLY A 25 5.03 4.31 8.70
CA GLY A 25 3.76 4.98 8.44
C GLY A 25 3.22 4.84 7.02
N HIS A 26 3.89 4.06 6.16
CA HIS A 26 3.36 3.70 4.85
C HIS A 26 2.44 2.48 4.96
N SER A 27 1.40 2.44 4.13
CA SER A 27 0.51 1.28 4.02
C SER A 27 0.65 0.67 2.63
N PHE A 28 0.54 -0.65 2.54
CA PHE A 28 0.62 -1.42 1.29
C PHE A 28 -0.41 -2.55 1.33
N CYS A 29 -0.78 -3.11 0.18
CA CYS A 29 -1.59 -4.32 0.17
C CYS A 29 -0.80 -5.48 0.80
N GLN A 30 -1.46 -6.30 1.62
CA GLN A 30 -0.84 -7.49 2.22
C GLN A 30 -0.12 -8.36 1.17
N ALA A 31 -0.77 -8.60 0.03
CA ALA A 31 -0.19 -9.38 -1.06
C ALA A 31 1.06 -8.72 -1.69
N CYS A 32 1.09 -7.39 -1.77
CA CYS A 32 2.21 -6.66 -2.35
C CYS A 32 3.41 -6.63 -1.42
N ILE A 33 3.17 -6.46 -0.11
CA ILE A 33 4.25 -6.52 0.86
C ILE A 33 4.77 -7.94 1.05
N THR A 34 3.92 -8.96 1.01
CA THR A 34 4.40 -10.35 1.07
C THR A 34 5.21 -10.72 -0.17
N GLN A 35 4.78 -10.34 -1.39
CA GLN A 35 5.54 -10.65 -2.63
C GLN A 35 6.86 -9.89 -2.78
N ASN A 36 6.95 -8.65 -2.29
CA ASN A 36 8.17 -7.84 -2.45
C ASN A 36 9.23 -8.11 -1.37
N TRP A 37 8.90 -8.87 -0.32
CA TRP A 37 9.82 -9.21 0.77
C TRP A 37 10.34 -10.66 0.69
N GLU A 38 10.12 -11.34 -0.44
CA GLU A 38 10.78 -12.62 -0.79
C GLU A 38 12.12 -12.40 -1.53
#